data_AF-R5PBF0-F1
#
_entry.id   AF-R5PBF0-F1
#
_cell.length_a   1.000
_cell.length_b   1.000
_cell.length_c   1.000
_cell.angle_alpha   90.00
_cell.angle_beta   90.00
_cell.angle_gamma   90.00
#
_symmetry.space_group_name_H-M   'P 1'
#
loop_
_entity.id
_entity.type
_entity.pdbx_description
1 polymer ?
#
loop_
_entity_poly.entity_id
_entity_poly.type
_entity_poly.pdbx_seq_one_letter_code
_entity_poly.pdbx_strand_id
1 'polypeptide(L)'
;MSLKKIISGISTFPSKNAWVWKDSVSVLSFTLFHLLWIIRLFSLLQIIKYIYRKIAFCIKQFSLDKGSKRINIPVLLVELYFIFFALGIFFVFRNKYILFYYLIESSVWLLYYNVFRRFYEEKYSICHQMEYFVLIPVVFFSQAKAISLIENADLNITLQALAGNFPSADFPFYVTILSVLYIAIIISVVISTLPSESVKTEKRSHFMTIIGAGDVVCKRLYPALQRLCPYRDIVIFHKKNTPVNPDFFTTVKSGLRLFEDDFEIAATARDSEILWIATPSYKHLPYLESFMNDNMFIVLEKPLTSVKYEIPLLKKLMAIPSIWNKIFSLSYYVQEKALPLTYFFNPLSFYEKYLTFPELLNKKMLAEIRERLGKIKDVGIFLVEGKDARDWANDSATGGQLFETFIHPALINRIISGEEAVWTDVKWSLGVYEDIKTETFIGCKGKTNGYCFTLLVGKFINDLFRKRYCEVRFENGVVFMDFDERMLKIQTGEESYSIAVSSSFRNYEIQTDMVVRCYEDHLVPSIVDCSGLQVGVLEWLSGQDLTNVTRFNYSDDFNPFAGMKQYI
;
A
#
# COMPACT_ATOMS: atom_id res chain seq x y z
N MET A 1 -14.23 50.13 -0.17
CA MET A 1 -13.49 48.85 -0.32
C MET A 1 -12.48 49.05 -1.44
N SER A 2 -11.19 48.76 -1.25
CA SER A 2 -10.18 49.04 -2.29
C SER A 2 -10.41 48.14 -3.53
N LEU A 3 -10.14 48.67 -4.73
CA LEU A 3 -10.26 47.94 -6.00
C LEU A 3 -9.52 46.58 -5.94
N LYS A 4 -8.34 46.57 -5.31
CA LYS A 4 -7.53 45.38 -5.05
C LYS A 4 -8.28 44.31 -4.25
N LYS A 5 -9.07 44.69 -3.24
CA LYS A 5 -9.91 43.76 -2.44
C LYS A 5 -11.10 43.21 -3.24
N ILE A 6 -11.64 43.97 -4.20
CA ILE A 6 -12.73 43.52 -5.07
C ILE A 6 -12.20 42.51 -6.09
N ILE A 7 -11.11 42.84 -6.77
CA ILE A 7 -10.43 41.96 -7.74
C ILE A 7 -10.03 40.63 -7.08
N SER A 8 -9.42 40.69 -5.89
CA SER A 8 -9.07 39.51 -5.11
C SER A 8 -10.29 38.76 -4.52
N GLY A 9 -11.48 39.34 -4.56
CA GLY A 9 -12.73 38.70 -4.18
C GLY A 9 -13.36 37.92 -5.33
N ILE A 10 -13.18 38.39 -6.57
CA ILE A 10 -13.75 37.79 -7.78
C ILE A 10 -12.87 36.63 -8.29
N SER A 11 -11.58 36.88 -8.55
CA SER A 11 -10.66 35.86 -9.09
C SER A 11 -9.40 35.77 -8.23
N THR A 12 -8.83 34.57 -8.13
CA THR A 12 -7.60 34.32 -7.37
C THR A 12 -6.41 34.52 -8.29
N PHE A 13 -5.39 35.27 -7.85
CA PHE A 13 -4.16 35.42 -8.61
C PHE A 13 -3.43 34.06 -8.69
N PRO A 14 -2.85 33.69 -9.83
CA PRO A 14 -2.17 32.40 -9.96
C PRO A 14 -0.96 32.31 -9.00
N SER A 15 -0.62 31.11 -8.53
CA SER A 15 0.50 30.91 -7.61
C SER A 15 1.84 31.10 -8.35
N LYS A 16 2.86 31.64 -7.66
CA LYS A 16 4.19 31.85 -8.28
C LYS A 16 4.77 30.53 -8.85
N ASN A 17 4.44 29.41 -8.23
CA ASN A 17 4.83 28.06 -8.66
C ASN A 17 4.26 27.66 -10.04
N ALA A 18 3.25 28.37 -10.54
CA ALA A 18 2.64 28.10 -11.84
C ALA A 18 3.52 28.54 -13.03
N TRP A 19 4.44 29.47 -12.83
CA TRP A 19 5.34 29.98 -13.88
C TRP A 19 6.80 30.14 -13.45
N VAL A 20 7.12 29.90 -12.18
CA VAL A 20 8.51 29.82 -11.70
C VAL A 20 8.80 28.36 -11.36
N TRP A 21 9.73 27.76 -12.10
CA TRP A 21 10.14 26.38 -11.92
C TRP A 21 11.61 26.36 -11.52
N LYS A 22 11.88 25.91 -10.29
CA LYS A 22 13.18 26.07 -9.63
C LYS A 22 13.58 27.56 -9.62
N ASP A 23 14.60 27.93 -10.40
CA ASP A 23 15.13 29.29 -10.48
C ASP A 23 14.81 30.00 -11.80
N SER A 24 13.99 29.39 -12.67
CA SER A 24 13.69 29.91 -14.01
C SER A 24 12.23 30.36 -14.15
N VAL A 25 12.02 31.48 -14.84
CA VAL A 25 10.68 32.00 -15.16
C VAL A 25 10.27 31.52 -16.55
N SER A 26 9.17 30.77 -16.64
CA SER A 26 8.55 30.42 -17.91
C SER A 26 7.65 31.58 -18.37
N VAL A 27 8.09 32.31 -19.41
CA VAL A 27 7.32 33.42 -19.98
C VAL A 27 5.98 32.95 -20.56
N LEU A 28 5.95 31.77 -21.20
CA LEU A 28 4.72 31.20 -21.76
C LEU A 28 3.72 30.86 -20.66
N SER A 29 4.18 30.21 -19.58
CA SER A 29 3.33 29.89 -18.44
C SER A 29 2.85 31.16 -17.74
N PHE A 30 3.74 32.14 -17.53
CA PHE A 30 3.38 33.42 -16.95
C PHE A 30 2.25 34.07 -17.74
N THR A 31 2.41 34.23 -19.05
CA THR A 31 1.40 34.85 -19.93
C THR A 31 0.10 34.08 -19.92
N LEU A 32 0.13 32.74 -20.03
CA LEU A 32 -1.07 31.91 -20.05
C LEU A 32 -1.88 32.01 -18.76
N PHE A 33 -1.22 31.88 -17.60
CA PHE A 33 -1.90 31.96 -16.30
C PHE A 33 -2.43 33.37 -16.03
N HIS A 34 -1.72 34.42 -16.41
CA HIS A 34 -2.21 35.79 -16.24
C HIS A 34 -3.37 36.11 -17.19
N LEU A 35 -3.35 35.62 -18.42
CA LEU A 35 -4.45 35.77 -19.36
C LEU A 35 -5.71 35.07 -18.86
N LEU A 36 -5.59 33.82 -18.41
CA LEU A 36 -6.72 33.08 -17.82
C LEU A 36 -7.26 33.76 -16.57
N TRP A 37 -6.39 34.32 -15.73
CA TRP A 37 -6.81 35.12 -14.57
C TRP A 37 -7.62 36.35 -14.98
N ILE A 38 -7.16 37.10 -16.01
CA ILE A 38 -7.86 38.28 -16.54
C ILE A 38 -9.22 37.88 -17.10
N ILE A 39 -9.29 36.85 -17.95
CA ILE A 39 -10.57 36.42 -18.55
C ILE A 39 -11.56 35.98 -17.46
N ARG A 40 -11.08 35.31 -16.40
CA ARG A 40 -11.91 34.93 -15.25
C ARG A 40 -12.46 36.12 -14.47
N LEU A 41 -11.84 37.30 -14.50
CA LEU A 41 -12.40 38.51 -13.87
C LEU A 41 -13.68 38.96 -14.57
N PHE A 42 -13.82 38.70 -15.87
CA PHE A 42 -14.97 39.06 -16.69
C PHE A 42 -15.97 37.90 -16.88
N SER A 43 -15.73 36.74 -16.25
CA SER A 43 -16.66 35.61 -16.26
C SER A 43 -17.91 35.93 -15.43
N LEU A 44 -19.07 35.80 -16.05
CA LEU A 44 -20.34 35.99 -15.39
C LEU A 44 -20.52 35.00 -14.24
N LEU A 45 -20.10 33.74 -14.43
CA LEU A 45 -20.14 32.74 -13.36
C LEU A 45 -19.22 33.11 -12.18
N GLN A 46 -18.04 33.72 -12.39
CA GLN A 46 -17.21 34.21 -11.27
C GLN A 46 -17.88 35.38 -10.53
N ILE A 47 -18.54 36.29 -11.27
CA ILE A 47 -19.26 37.41 -10.69
C ILE A 47 -20.45 36.89 -9.86
N ILE A 48 -21.22 35.92 -10.37
CA ILE A 48 -22.31 35.26 -9.64
C ILE A 48 -21.77 34.59 -8.37
N LYS A 49 -20.65 33.86 -8.46
CA LYS A 49 -20.00 33.24 -7.29
C LYS A 49 -19.57 34.27 -6.25
N TYR A 50 -19.05 35.41 -6.69
CA TYR A 50 -18.67 36.50 -5.80
C TYR A 50 -19.91 37.10 -5.09
N ILE A 51 -20.99 37.36 -5.82
CA ILE A 51 -22.26 37.86 -5.26
C ILE A 51 -22.82 36.85 -4.25
N TYR A 52 -22.87 35.57 -4.60
CA TYR A 52 -23.31 34.50 -3.69
C TYR A 52 -22.51 34.52 -2.38
N ARG A 53 -21.18 34.59 -2.44
CA ARG A 53 -20.33 34.63 -1.24
C ARG A 53 -20.62 35.85 -0.37
N LYS A 54 -20.92 37.01 -0.98
CA LYS A 54 -21.32 38.22 -0.24
C LYS A 54 -22.65 38.02 0.47
N ILE A 55 -23.64 37.45 -0.20
CA ILE A 55 -24.96 37.17 0.37
C ILE A 55 -24.86 36.14 1.50
N ALA A 56 -24.18 35.01 1.26
CA ALA A 56 -23.98 33.95 2.26
C ALA A 56 -23.27 34.48 3.52
N PHE A 57 -22.28 35.36 3.35
CA PHE A 57 -21.62 36.04 4.47
C PHE A 57 -22.58 36.92 5.27
N CYS A 58 -23.45 37.70 4.59
CA CYS A 58 -24.45 38.56 5.24
C CYS A 58 -25.52 37.77 6.01
N ILE A 59 -25.95 36.61 5.48
CA ILE A 59 -27.00 35.77 6.07
C ILE A 59 -26.42 34.76 7.09
N LYS A 60 -25.09 34.75 7.29
CA LYS A 60 -24.35 33.82 8.19
C LYS A 60 -24.60 32.33 7.88
N GLN A 61 -25.01 32.01 6.66
CA GLN A 61 -25.31 30.64 6.24
C GLN A 61 -24.12 30.07 5.45
N PHE A 62 -23.02 29.78 6.14
CA PHE A 62 -21.83 29.21 5.53
C PHE A 62 -21.05 28.30 6.49
N SER A 63 -20.46 27.22 5.96
CA SER A 63 -19.34 26.52 6.59
C SER A 63 -18.03 27.03 5.97
N LEU A 64 -17.03 27.27 6.81
CA LEU A 64 -15.65 27.45 6.38
C LEU A 64 -14.91 26.15 6.69
N ASP A 65 -14.49 25.43 5.65
CA ASP A 65 -13.59 24.30 5.85
C ASP A 65 -12.25 24.79 6.39
N LYS A 66 -11.64 24.02 7.30
CA LYS A 66 -10.33 24.34 7.90
C LYS A 66 -9.31 24.58 6.78
N GLY A 67 -8.85 25.83 6.64
CA GLY A 67 -7.86 26.24 5.64
C GLY A 67 -8.40 26.95 4.39
N SER A 68 -9.72 26.99 4.18
CA SER A 68 -10.31 27.69 3.04
C SER A 68 -10.35 29.22 3.25
N LYS A 69 -9.89 30.00 2.27
CA LYS A 69 -9.96 31.48 2.30
C LYS A 69 -11.29 32.05 1.82
N ARG A 70 -12.21 31.22 1.31
CA ARG A 70 -13.49 31.66 0.70
C ARG A 70 -14.62 30.69 1.05
N ILE A 71 -15.84 31.20 1.14
CA ILE A 71 -17.05 30.38 1.30
C ILE A 71 -17.19 29.46 0.07
N ASN A 72 -17.48 28.19 0.33
CA ASN A 72 -17.72 27.17 -0.69
C ASN A 72 -18.95 27.52 -1.52
N ILE A 73 -18.90 27.19 -2.82
CA ILE A 73 -20.01 27.39 -3.74
C ILE A 73 -20.73 26.04 -3.90
N PRO A 74 -22.06 25.97 -3.72
CA PRO A 74 -22.82 24.76 -4.02
C PRO A 74 -22.64 24.33 -5.47
N VAL A 75 -22.45 23.03 -5.69
CA VAL A 75 -22.28 22.41 -7.02
C VAL A 75 -23.45 22.76 -7.92
N LEU A 76 -24.66 22.68 -7.37
CA LEU A 76 -25.92 23.01 -8.04
C LEU A 76 -25.91 24.41 -8.68
N LEU A 77 -25.23 25.40 -8.08
CA LEU A 77 -25.14 26.74 -8.66
C LEU A 77 -24.40 26.74 -10.01
N VAL A 78 -23.35 25.92 -10.12
CA VAL A 78 -22.55 25.80 -11.34
C VAL A 78 -23.31 25.00 -12.39
N GLU A 79 -23.99 23.93 -11.99
CA GLU A 79 -24.81 23.11 -12.88
C GLU A 79 -25.96 23.93 -13.48
N LEU A 80 -26.74 24.61 -12.64
CA LEU A 80 -27.86 25.46 -13.08
C LEU A 80 -27.39 26.56 -14.03
N TYR A 81 -26.20 27.14 -13.79
CA TYR A 81 -25.63 28.14 -14.69
C TYR A 81 -25.41 27.57 -16.10
N PHE A 82 -24.74 26.42 -16.22
CA PHE A 82 -24.46 25.83 -17.53
C PHE A 82 -25.71 25.26 -18.21
N ILE A 83 -26.64 24.68 -17.44
CA ILE A 83 -27.94 24.24 -17.96
C ILE A 83 -28.75 25.43 -18.49
N PHE A 84 -28.81 26.54 -17.73
CA PHE A 84 -29.51 27.75 -18.17
C PHE A 84 -28.94 28.30 -19.47
N PHE A 85 -27.61 28.38 -19.59
CA PHE A 85 -26.98 28.83 -20.83
C PHE A 85 -27.20 27.85 -21.98
N ALA A 86 -27.14 26.53 -21.72
CA ALA A 86 -27.44 25.53 -22.74
C ALA A 86 -28.87 25.71 -23.27
N LEU A 87 -29.88 25.73 -22.39
CA LEU A 87 -31.28 25.98 -22.78
C LEU A 87 -31.43 27.32 -23.52
N GLY A 88 -30.77 28.37 -23.03
CA GLY A 88 -30.70 29.67 -23.68
C GLY A 88 -30.19 29.56 -25.11
N ILE A 89 -29.06 28.91 -25.35
CA ILE A 89 -28.47 28.75 -26.69
C ILE A 89 -29.38 27.93 -27.61
N PHE A 90 -29.97 26.85 -27.11
CA PHE A 90 -30.87 26.02 -27.92
C PHE A 90 -32.12 26.78 -28.35
N PHE A 91 -32.75 27.53 -27.43
CA PHE A 91 -34.10 28.06 -27.67
C PHE A 91 -34.18 29.58 -27.88
N VAL A 92 -33.32 30.38 -27.25
CA VAL A 92 -33.53 31.83 -27.11
C VAL A 92 -32.40 32.68 -27.69
N PHE A 93 -31.15 32.37 -27.37
CA PHE A 93 -30.00 33.19 -27.73
C PHE A 93 -29.64 33.02 -29.20
N ARG A 94 -29.69 34.12 -29.95
CA ARG A 94 -29.34 34.20 -31.38
C ARG A 94 -28.27 35.26 -31.67
N ASN A 95 -27.94 36.10 -30.70
CA ASN A 95 -26.94 37.15 -30.85
C ASN A 95 -25.52 36.55 -30.88
N LYS A 96 -24.79 36.75 -31.98
CA LYS A 96 -23.44 36.19 -32.19
C LYS A 96 -22.45 36.59 -31.09
N TYR A 97 -22.53 37.80 -30.53
CA TYR A 97 -21.64 38.23 -29.46
C TYR A 97 -21.86 37.47 -28.15
N ILE A 98 -23.13 37.18 -27.82
CA ILE A 98 -23.48 36.36 -26.64
C ILE A 98 -22.99 34.92 -26.84
N LEU A 99 -23.13 34.38 -28.06
CA LEU A 99 -22.65 33.04 -28.40
C LEU A 99 -21.12 32.95 -28.33
N PHE A 100 -20.40 33.93 -28.87
CA PHE A 100 -18.93 34.00 -28.75
C PHE A 100 -18.48 34.17 -27.30
N TYR A 101 -19.14 35.02 -26.52
CA TYR A 101 -18.88 35.15 -25.09
C TYR A 101 -19.04 33.81 -24.38
N TYR A 102 -20.12 33.08 -24.67
CA TYR A 102 -20.35 31.76 -24.12
C TYR A 102 -19.24 30.77 -24.49
N LEU A 103 -18.78 30.75 -25.74
CA LEU A 103 -17.66 29.89 -26.16
C LEU A 103 -16.40 30.18 -25.35
N ILE A 104 -16.06 31.45 -25.13
CA ILE A 104 -14.91 31.85 -24.31
C ILE A 104 -15.13 31.45 -22.85
N GLU A 105 -16.28 31.79 -22.26
CA GLU A 105 -16.56 31.51 -20.85
C GLU A 105 -16.53 30.00 -20.56
N SER A 106 -17.25 29.20 -21.34
CA SER A 106 -17.31 27.75 -21.15
C SER A 106 -15.94 27.07 -21.35
N SER A 107 -15.13 27.52 -22.30
CA SER A 107 -13.77 26.97 -22.54
C SER A 107 -12.81 27.30 -21.40
N VAL A 108 -12.87 28.53 -20.87
CA VAL A 108 -12.06 28.94 -19.71
C VAL A 108 -12.43 28.10 -18.49
N TRP A 109 -13.71 27.78 -18.30
CA TRP A 109 -14.14 26.94 -17.20
C TRP A 109 -13.75 25.47 -17.36
N LEU A 110 -13.85 24.92 -18.57
CA LEU A 110 -13.34 23.58 -18.88
C LEU A 110 -11.85 23.47 -18.54
N LEU A 111 -11.04 24.42 -19.00
CA LEU A 111 -9.61 24.47 -18.70
C LEU A 111 -9.31 24.71 -17.22
N TYR A 112 -10.05 25.62 -16.59
CA TYR A 112 -9.86 25.93 -15.19
C TYR A 112 -10.11 24.70 -14.32
N TYR A 113 -11.26 24.05 -14.47
CA TYR A 113 -11.65 22.94 -13.60
C TYR A 113 -10.88 21.65 -13.86
N ASN A 114 -10.56 21.34 -15.12
CA ASN A 114 -9.88 20.08 -15.45
C ASN A 114 -8.35 20.18 -15.35
N VAL A 115 -7.75 21.36 -15.59
CA VAL A 115 -6.28 21.47 -15.75
C VAL A 115 -5.65 22.46 -14.78
N PHE A 116 -6.18 23.69 -14.71
CA PHE A 116 -5.44 24.80 -14.12
C PHE A 116 -5.75 25.09 -12.65
N ARG A 117 -6.87 24.62 -12.10
CA ARG A 117 -7.31 24.90 -10.71
C ARG A 117 -6.23 24.67 -9.66
N ARG A 118 -5.45 23.59 -9.79
CA ARG A 118 -4.33 23.25 -8.90
C ARG A 118 -3.28 24.36 -8.75
N PHE A 119 -3.15 25.25 -9.73
CA PHE A 119 -2.20 26.36 -9.72
C PHE A 119 -2.81 27.68 -9.22
N TYR A 120 -4.12 27.72 -8.97
CA TYR A 120 -4.82 28.88 -8.42
C TYR A 120 -5.29 28.65 -6.98
N GLU A 121 -5.65 27.40 -6.64
CA GLU A 121 -6.44 27.07 -5.45
C GLU A 121 -5.95 25.76 -4.79
N GLU A 122 -4.65 25.66 -4.47
CA GLU A 122 -3.96 24.47 -3.91
C GLU A 122 -4.54 23.91 -2.60
N LYS A 123 -5.23 24.72 -1.77
CA LYS A 123 -5.65 24.35 -0.39
C LYS A 123 -7.17 24.35 -0.18
N TYR A 124 -7.98 24.34 -1.24
CA TYR A 124 -9.43 24.44 -1.12
C TYR A 124 -10.09 23.06 -1.10
N SER A 125 -11.05 22.87 -0.20
CA SER A 125 -11.87 21.67 -0.16
C SER A 125 -12.64 21.49 -1.47
N ILE A 126 -12.75 20.23 -1.84
CA ILE A 126 -13.19 19.77 -3.14
C ILE A 126 -14.71 19.62 -3.12
N CYS A 127 -15.35 19.99 -4.23
CA CYS A 127 -16.49 19.23 -4.74
C CYS A 127 -15.94 18.30 -5.83
N HIS A 128 -16.38 17.03 -5.83
CA HIS A 128 -15.68 15.87 -6.40
C HIS A 128 -15.31 16.08 -7.89
N GLN A 129 -14.15 15.58 -8.36
CA GLN A 129 -13.71 15.77 -9.77
C GLN A 129 -14.76 15.28 -10.79
N MET A 130 -15.55 14.27 -10.42
CA MET A 130 -16.65 13.73 -11.24
C MET A 130 -17.75 14.75 -11.57
N GLU A 131 -17.98 15.76 -10.73
CA GLU A 131 -19.05 16.74 -10.96
C GLU A 131 -18.82 17.55 -12.25
N TYR A 132 -17.56 17.90 -12.52
CA TYR A 132 -17.20 18.63 -13.72
C TYR A 132 -17.14 17.74 -14.96
N PHE A 133 -16.86 16.45 -14.76
CA PHE A 133 -16.92 15.45 -15.82
C PHE A 133 -18.35 15.27 -16.35
N VAL A 134 -19.35 15.21 -15.45
CA VAL A 134 -20.77 15.12 -15.81
C VAL A 134 -21.27 16.35 -16.59
N LEU A 135 -20.62 17.51 -16.43
CA LEU A 135 -20.96 18.73 -17.16
C LEU A 135 -20.33 18.83 -18.56
N ILE A 136 -19.31 18.02 -18.88
CA ILE A 136 -18.64 18.05 -20.19
C ILE A 136 -19.62 17.82 -21.34
N PRO A 137 -20.52 16.80 -21.31
CA PRO A 137 -21.49 16.60 -22.38
C PRO A 137 -22.40 17.82 -22.58
N VAL A 138 -22.91 18.42 -21.49
CA VAL A 138 -23.80 19.59 -21.56
C VAL A 138 -23.09 20.75 -22.25
N VAL A 139 -21.84 21.05 -21.84
CA VAL A 139 -21.03 22.12 -22.42
C VAL A 139 -20.65 21.82 -23.87
N PHE A 140 -20.31 20.57 -24.19
CA PHE A 140 -19.95 20.16 -25.55
C PHE A 140 -21.12 20.38 -26.53
N PHE A 141 -22.32 19.93 -26.18
CA PHE A 141 -23.51 20.09 -27.03
C PHE A 141 -23.92 21.55 -27.19
N SER A 142 -23.87 22.35 -26.13
CA SER A 142 -24.20 23.77 -26.20
C SER A 142 -23.15 24.59 -26.95
N GLN A 143 -21.84 24.26 -26.84
CA GLN A 143 -20.79 24.87 -27.66
C GLN A 143 -20.98 24.52 -29.13
N ALA A 144 -21.26 23.25 -29.47
CA ALA A 144 -21.57 22.84 -30.84
C ALA A 144 -22.75 23.66 -31.41
N LYS A 145 -23.82 23.81 -30.61
CA LYS A 145 -24.98 24.60 -31.02
C LYS A 145 -24.66 26.08 -31.18
N ALA A 146 -23.84 26.65 -30.30
CA ALA A 146 -23.38 28.03 -30.43
C ALA A 146 -22.57 28.23 -31.72
N ILE A 147 -21.67 27.31 -32.06
CA ILE A 147 -20.90 27.34 -33.31
C ILE A 147 -21.83 27.22 -34.53
N SER A 148 -22.77 26.28 -34.51
CA SER A 148 -23.79 26.12 -35.56
C SER A 148 -24.56 27.42 -35.83
N LEU A 149 -24.91 28.16 -34.77
CA LEU A 149 -25.60 29.45 -34.88
C LEU A 149 -24.69 30.60 -35.33
N ILE A 150 -23.40 30.60 -34.95
CA ILE A 150 -22.44 31.63 -35.37
C ILE A 150 -22.11 31.48 -36.86
N GLU A 151 -21.81 30.24 -37.28
CA GLU A 151 -21.34 29.89 -38.61
C GLU A 151 -22.47 29.56 -39.59
N ASN A 152 -23.73 29.59 -39.12
CA ASN A 152 -24.91 29.16 -39.89
C ASN A 152 -24.74 27.75 -40.49
N ALA A 153 -24.10 26.85 -39.74
CA ALA A 153 -23.83 25.48 -40.13
C ALA A 153 -24.82 24.50 -39.49
N ASP A 154 -25.01 23.33 -40.10
CA ASP A 154 -25.79 22.26 -39.50
C ASP A 154 -25.14 21.77 -38.19
N LEU A 155 -25.97 21.50 -37.19
CA LEU A 155 -25.51 21.09 -35.85
C LEU A 155 -24.65 19.82 -35.91
N ASN A 156 -25.02 18.85 -36.74
CA ASN A 156 -24.27 17.60 -36.86
C ASN A 156 -22.87 17.83 -37.41
N ILE A 157 -22.75 18.75 -38.38
CA ILE A 157 -21.45 19.11 -38.95
C ILE A 157 -20.57 19.77 -37.87
N THR A 158 -21.14 20.67 -37.06
CA THR A 158 -20.38 21.31 -35.97
C THR A 158 -20.02 20.36 -34.83
N LEU A 159 -20.87 19.35 -34.54
CA LEU A 159 -20.56 18.29 -33.57
C LEU A 159 -19.40 17.42 -34.05
N GLN A 160 -19.40 17.04 -35.33
CA GLN A 160 -18.30 16.28 -35.93
C GLN A 160 -17.00 17.08 -35.89
N ALA A 161 -17.04 18.37 -36.27
CA ALA A 161 -15.87 19.24 -36.25
C ALA A 161 -15.29 19.40 -34.84
N LEU A 162 -16.13 19.59 -33.80
CA LEU A 162 -15.65 19.63 -32.41
C LEU A 162 -15.06 18.30 -31.95
N ALA A 163 -15.61 17.17 -32.41
CA ALA A 163 -15.07 15.83 -32.13
C ALA A 163 -13.76 15.51 -32.88
N GLY A 164 -13.26 16.43 -33.71
CA GLY A 164 -12.02 16.27 -34.47
C GLY A 164 -12.17 15.65 -35.86
N ASN A 165 -13.41 15.42 -36.29
CA ASN A 165 -13.71 14.99 -37.66
C ASN A 165 -14.15 16.23 -38.47
N PHE A 166 -13.24 16.77 -39.28
CA PHE A 166 -13.51 17.96 -40.09
C PHE A 166 -13.99 17.56 -41.50
N PRO A 167 -15.30 17.67 -41.80
CA PRO A 167 -15.83 17.26 -43.10
C PRO A 167 -15.46 18.22 -44.26
N SER A 168 -14.91 19.40 -43.96
CA SER A 168 -14.37 20.35 -44.95
C SER A 168 -13.16 21.12 -44.40
N ALA A 169 -12.30 21.62 -45.29
CA ALA A 169 -11.09 22.38 -44.92
C ALA A 169 -11.37 23.83 -44.46
N ASP A 170 -12.61 24.30 -44.60
CA ASP A 170 -12.99 25.72 -44.43
C ASP A 170 -13.50 26.06 -43.02
N PHE A 171 -13.34 25.17 -42.03
CA PHE A 171 -13.78 25.45 -40.67
C PHE A 171 -12.93 26.56 -40.01
N PRO A 172 -13.55 27.53 -39.30
CA PRO A 172 -12.81 28.57 -38.61
C PRO A 172 -11.78 28.01 -37.63
N PHE A 173 -10.61 28.65 -37.57
CA PHE A 173 -9.48 28.22 -36.74
C PHE A 173 -9.83 28.03 -35.26
N TYR A 174 -10.77 28.84 -34.72
CA TYR A 174 -11.19 28.71 -33.33
C TYR A 174 -11.93 27.39 -33.04
N VAL A 175 -12.62 26.79 -34.02
CA VAL A 175 -13.24 25.46 -33.90
C VAL A 175 -12.17 24.38 -33.80
N THR A 176 -11.08 24.53 -34.56
CA THR A 176 -9.91 23.64 -34.49
C THR A 176 -9.26 23.70 -33.11
N ILE A 177 -9.08 24.91 -32.56
CA ILE A 177 -8.54 25.08 -31.19
C ILE A 177 -9.42 24.36 -30.16
N LEU A 178 -10.75 24.51 -30.25
CA LEU A 178 -11.69 23.86 -29.32
C LEU A 178 -11.64 22.33 -29.45
N SER A 179 -11.55 21.80 -30.66
CA SER A 179 -11.42 20.36 -30.89
C SER A 179 -10.15 19.79 -30.27
N VAL A 180 -9.01 20.42 -30.51
CA VAL A 180 -7.72 20.04 -29.90
C VAL A 180 -7.80 20.10 -28.37
N LEU A 181 -8.48 21.12 -27.83
CA LEU A 181 -8.68 21.29 -26.40
C LEU A 181 -9.54 20.16 -25.80
N TYR A 182 -10.61 19.74 -26.46
CA TYR A 182 -11.42 18.59 -26.02
C TYR A 182 -10.63 17.29 -26.05
N ILE A 183 -9.87 17.03 -27.12
CA ILE A 183 -9.00 15.85 -27.23
C ILE A 183 -7.94 15.87 -26.12
N ALA A 184 -7.28 17.00 -25.89
CA ALA A 184 -6.29 17.14 -24.83
C ALA A 184 -6.88 16.93 -23.43
N ILE A 185 -8.11 17.41 -23.18
CA ILE A 185 -8.82 17.17 -21.91
C ILE A 185 -9.16 15.68 -21.77
N ILE A 186 -9.69 15.02 -22.80
CA ILE A 186 -10.02 13.58 -22.76
C ILE A 186 -8.76 12.76 -22.50
N ILE A 187 -7.66 13.02 -23.22
CA ILE A 187 -6.37 12.36 -23.00
C ILE A 187 -5.86 12.63 -21.58
N SER A 188 -5.90 13.88 -21.12
CA SER A 188 -5.49 14.23 -19.75
C SER A 188 -6.33 13.52 -18.69
N VAL A 189 -7.64 13.38 -18.91
CA VAL A 189 -8.54 12.68 -18.00
C VAL A 189 -8.23 11.18 -17.99
N VAL A 190 -8.07 10.54 -19.16
CA VAL A 190 -7.67 9.13 -19.29
C VAL A 190 -6.30 8.86 -18.65
N ILE A 191 -5.32 9.76 -18.85
CA ILE A 191 -4.00 9.66 -18.21
C ILE A 191 -4.09 9.86 -16.70
N SER A 192 -5.00 10.71 -16.21
CA SER A 192 -5.19 10.94 -14.77
C SER A 192 -6.00 9.84 -14.06
N THR A 193 -6.79 9.05 -14.80
CA THR A 193 -7.50 7.88 -14.27
C THR A 193 -6.71 6.59 -14.40
N LEU A 194 -5.68 6.55 -15.26
CA LEU A 194 -4.58 5.61 -15.07
C LEU A 194 -3.90 5.96 -13.75
N PRO A 195 -3.56 4.98 -12.88
CA PRO A 195 -2.86 5.26 -11.64
C PRO A 195 -1.56 5.95 -12.01
N SER A 196 -1.52 7.26 -11.79
CA SER A 196 -0.34 8.06 -12.05
C SER A 196 0.82 7.45 -11.28
N GLU A 197 1.87 7.04 -11.99
CA GLU A 197 3.20 6.95 -11.39
C GLU A 197 3.43 8.29 -10.71
N SER A 198 3.44 8.27 -9.38
CA SER A 198 3.59 9.46 -8.57
C SER A 198 4.86 10.17 -9.04
N VAL A 199 4.68 11.35 -9.63
CA VAL A 199 5.77 12.29 -9.81
C VAL A 199 6.36 12.47 -8.42
N LYS A 200 7.59 11.98 -8.22
CA LYS A 200 8.39 12.14 -7.01
C LYS A 200 8.60 13.63 -6.73
N THR A 201 7.56 14.32 -6.26
CA THR A 201 7.65 15.68 -5.75
C THR A 201 8.30 15.61 -4.39
N GLU A 202 9.57 16.01 -4.38
CA GLU A 202 10.41 16.28 -3.23
C GLU A 202 10.70 15.08 -2.33
N LYS A 203 11.98 14.92 -1.98
CA LYS A 203 12.44 14.07 -0.89
C LYS A 203 11.72 14.52 0.40
N ARG A 204 10.50 14.03 0.67
CA ARG A 204 9.99 14.04 2.03
C ARG A 204 10.91 13.11 2.81
N SER A 205 11.67 13.66 3.76
CA SER A 205 12.28 12.80 4.77
C SER A 205 11.11 12.22 5.56
N HIS A 206 10.73 10.98 5.24
CA HIS A 206 9.72 10.29 6.03
C HIS A 206 10.27 10.10 7.43
N PHE A 207 9.60 10.65 8.43
CA PHE A 207 10.00 10.48 9.83
C PHE A 207 9.53 9.10 10.30
N MET A 208 10.50 8.24 10.63
CA MET A 208 10.26 6.87 11.08
C MET A 208 10.73 6.70 12.52
N THR A 209 9.85 6.16 13.36
CA THR A 209 10.23 5.71 14.69
C THR A 209 10.29 4.19 14.74
N ILE A 210 11.34 3.64 15.34
CA ILE A 210 11.50 2.21 15.63
C ILE A 210 11.50 2.04 17.15
N ILE A 211 10.64 1.19 17.69
CA ILE A 211 10.65 0.81 19.11
C ILE A 211 11.30 -0.56 19.23
N GLY A 212 12.42 -0.62 19.95
CA GLY A 212 13.27 -1.79 20.06
C GLY A 212 14.56 -1.64 19.24
N ALA A 213 15.67 -2.09 19.80
CA ALA A 213 16.98 -2.11 19.14
C ALA A 213 17.66 -3.47 19.33
N GLY A 214 16.89 -4.55 19.20
CA GLY A 214 17.42 -5.91 19.26
C GLY A 214 18.20 -6.30 18.01
N ASP A 215 18.62 -7.56 17.95
CA ASP A 215 19.41 -8.12 16.85
C ASP A 215 18.78 -7.92 15.47
N VAL A 216 17.44 -8.02 15.37
CA VAL A 216 16.71 -7.80 14.12
C VAL A 216 16.90 -6.37 13.62
N VAL A 217 16.78 -5.38 14.50
CA VAL A 217 16.95 -3.97 14.14
C VAL A 217 18.40 -3.68 13.79
N CYS A 218 19.32 -4.13 14.63
CA CYS A 218 20.74 -3.81 14.50
C CYS A 218 21.38 -4.43 13.25
N LYS A 219 21.10 -5.72 13.01
CA LYS A 219 21.80 -6.50 11.98
C LYS A 219 21.03 -6.56 10.65
N ARG A 220 19.74 -6.20 10.62
CA ARG A 220 18.87 -6.40 9.44
C ARG A 220 18.10 -5.15 9.03
N LEU A 221 17.16 -4.66 9.86
CA LEU A 221 16.27 -3.55 9.50
C LEU A 221 17.03 -2.26 9.25
N TYR A 222 17.89 -1.82 10.18
CA TYR A 222 18.58 -0.54 10.04
C TYR A 222 19.52 -0.51 8.82
N PRO A 223 20.36 -1.54 8.57
CA PRO A 223 21.11 -1.64 7.30
C PRO A 223 20.23 -1.60 6.05
N ALA A 224 19.08 -2.29 6.06
CA ALA A 224 18.13 -2.28 4.94
C ALA A 224 17.56 -0.87 4.69
N LEU A 225 17.14 -0.17 5.75
CA LEU A 225 16.65 1.21 5.69
C LEU A 225 17.71 2.17 5.17
N GLN A 226 18.96 2.04 5.61
CA GLN A 226 20.04 2.89 5.11
C GLN A 226 20.27 2.72 3.60
N ARG A 227 20.15 1.49 3.08
CA ARG A 227 20.35 1.23 1.65
C ARG A 227 19.16 1.66 0.79
N LEU A 228 17.94 1.34 1.22
CA LEU A 228 16.73 1.57 0.44
C LEU A 228 16.15 2.98 0.64
N CYS A 229 16.32 3.54 1.83
CA CYS A 229 15.70 4.79 2.26
C CYS A 229 16.69 5.75 2.93
N PRO A 230 17.82 6.12 2.28
CA PRO A 230 18.91 6.87 2.91
C PRO A 230 18.55 8.29 3.38
N TYR A 231 17.37 8.81 3.01
CA TYR A 231 16.92 10.17 3.35
C TYR A 231 15.80 10.21 4.41
N ARG A 232 15.54 9.10 5.12
CA ARG A 232 14.54 9.06 6.19
C ARG A 232 15.16 9.49 7.52
N ASP A 233 14.45 10.34 8.25
CA ASP A 233 14.81 10.68 9.62
C ASP A 233 14.35 9.51 10.50
N ILE A 234 15.32 8.72 10.98
CA ILE A 234 15.04 7.50 11.77
C ILE A 234 15.38 7.77 13.23
N VAL A 235 14.39 7.64 14.09
CA VAL A 235 14.57 7.61 15.55
C VAL A 235 14.37 6.19 16.06
N ILE A 236 15.31 5.68 16.84
CA ILE A 236 15.23 4.34 17.41
C ILE A 236 15.13 4.49 18.92
N PHE A 237 14.06 3.97 19.52
CA PHE A 237 13.88 3.90 20.97
C PHE A 237 14.37 2.56 21.49
N HIS A 238 15.21 2.61 22.53
CA HIS A 238 15.68 1.41 23.21
C HIS A 238 15.60 1.57 24.73
N LYS A 239 15.16 0.51 25.42
CA LYS A 239 15.00 0.54 26.87
C LYS A 239 16.36 0.61 27.55
N LYS A 240 16.53 1.58 28.45
CA LYS A 240 17.75 1.77 29.23
C LYS A 240 18.06 0.49 30.02
N ASN A 241 19.35 0.16 30.16
CA ASN A 241 19.86 -1.03 30.84
C ASN A 241 19.53 -2.39 30.20
N THR A 242 18.95 -2.40 28.98
CA THR A 242 18.87 -3.63 28.19
C THR A 242 20.13 -3.76 27.33
N PRO A 243 20.81 -4.93 27.28
CA PRO A 243 22.02 -5.10 26.48
C PRO A 243 21.74 -4.89 24.99
N VAL A 244 22.59 -4.09 24.33
CA VAL A 244 22.62 -3.93 22.88
C VAL A 244 24.05 -4.08 22.40
N ASN A 245 24.22 -4.50 21.15
CA ASN A 245 25.53 -4.55 20.52
C ASN A 245 26.22 -3.17 20.61
N PRO A 246 27.38 -3.05 21.28
CA PRO A 246 28.12 -1.79 21.42
C PRO A 246 28.42 -1.10 20.09
N ASP A 247 28.67 -1.87 19.03
CA ASP A 247 28.98 -1.34 17.70
C ASP A 247 27.78 -0.60 17.07
N PHE A 248 26.56 -0.98 17.43
CA PHE A 248 25.35 -0.35 16.94
C PHE A 248 25.20 1.10 17.47
N PHE A 249 25.54 1.34 18.74
CA PHE A 249 25.54 2.69 19.32
C PHE A 249 26.46 3.66 18.58
N THR A 250 27.59 3.16 18.07
CA THR A 250 28.54 3.99 17.32
C THR A 250 28.05 4.35 15.92
N THR A 251 27.18 3.50 15.35
CA THR A 251 26.66 3.64 13.97
C THR A 251 25.41 4.53 13.90
N VAL A 252 24.56 4.52 14.94
CA VAL A 252 23.26 5.26 14.96
C VAL A 252 23.33 6.56 15.79
N LYS A 253 24.52 7.10 16.02
CA LYS A 253 24.82 8.14 17.04
C LYS A 253 23.83 9.33 17.14
N SER A 254 23.15 9.73 16.06
CA SER A 254 22.18 10.84 16.06
C SER A 254 20.71 10.44 16.22
N GLY A 255 20.33 9.18 15.96
CA GLY A 255 18.94 8.73 15.93
C GLY A 255 18.51 7.86 17.11
N LEU A 256 19.45 7.33 17.89
CA LEU A 256 19.14 6.44 19.01
C LEU A 256 18.75 7.23 20.27
N ARG A 257 17.59 6.89 20.86
CA ARG A 257 17.07 7.44 22.11
C ARG A 257 16.89 6.32 23.13
N LEU A 258 17.50 6.49 24.30
CA LEU A 258 17.30 5.60 25.42
C LEU A 258 16.14 6.09 26.28
N PHE A 259 15.25 5.18 26.68
CA PHE A 259 14.10 5.50 27.53
C PHE A 259 14.08 4.61 28.77
N GLU A 260 13.57 5.13 29.88
CA GLU A 260 13.36 4.34 31.11
C GLU A 260 11.92 3.81 31.18
N ASP A 261 10.96 4.65 30.77
CA ASP A 261 9.53 4.36 30.80
C ASP A 261 8.91 4.39 29.39
N ASP A 262 7.99 3.46 29.12
CA ASP A 262 7.27 3.34 27.85
C ASP A 262 6.49 4.64 27.54
N PHE A 263 6.09 5.43 28.55
CA PHE A 263 5.44 6.74 28.37
C PHE A 263 6.32 7.80 27.69
N GLU A 264 7.65 7.72 27.81
CA GLU A 264 8.60 8.68 27.22
C GLU A 264 8.64 8.61 25.69
N ILE A 265 8.22 7.48 25.12
CA ILE A 265 8.22 7.23 23.68
C ILE A 265 7.15 8.06 22.98
N ALA A 266 6.00 8.25 23.64
CA ALA A 266 4.78 8.77 23.02
C ALA A 266 4.94 10.17 22.41
N ALA A 267 5.69 11.07 23.05
CA ALA A 267 5.84 12.44 22.58
C ALA A 267 6.58 12.54 21.23
N THR A 268 7.52 11.65 20.96
CA THR A 268 8.29 11.65 19.70
C THR A 268 7.66 10.73 18.66
N ALA A 269 7.13 9.58 19.08
CA ALA A 269 6.54 8.61 18.17
C ALA A 269 5.28 9.15 17.47
N ARG A 270 4.50 10.03 18.11
CA ARG A 270 3.27 10.62 17.54
C ARG A 270 3.48 11.47 16.30
N ASP A 271 4.67 12.04 16.13
CA ASP A 271 5.00 12.81 14.93
C ASP A 271 5.44 11.91 13.77
N SER A 272 5.59 10.60 13.99
CA SER A 272 6.08 9.65 13.00
C SER A 272 5.04 9.32 11.95
N GLU A 273 5.50 9.23 10.72
CA GLU A 273 4.70 8.74 9.61
C GLU A 273 4.63 7.21 9.61
N ILE A 274 5.76 6.56 9.96
CA ILE A 274 5.85 5.11 10.13
C ILE A 274 6.38 4.80 11.54
N LEU A 275 5.67 3.94 12.26
CA LEU A 275 6.07 3.39 13.55
C LEU A 275 6.35 1.90 13.42
N TRP A 276 7.60 1.48 13.64
CA TRP A 276 8.02 0.08 13.61
C TRP A 276 8.17 -0.46 15.02
N ILE A 277 7.38 -1.46 15.40
CA ILE A 277 7.46 -2.11 16.70
C ILE A 277 8.24 -3.40 16.52
N ALA A 278 9.49 -3.39 17.01
CA ALA A 278 10.45 -4.50 16.98
C ALA A 278 10.88 -4.88 18.41
N THR A 279 9.90 -4.96 19.30
CA THR A 279 10.07 -5.41 20.69
C THR A 279 9.73 -6.89 20.82
N PRO A 280 9.90 -7.51 21.99
CA PRO A 280 9.34 -8.83 22.22
C PRO A 280 7.81 -8.83 22.04
N SER A 281 7.27 -9.92 21.49
CA SER A 281 5.87 -9.99 21.03
C SER A 281 4.81 -9.76 22.10
N TYR A 282 5.11 -10.01 23.37
CA TYR A 282 4.19 -9.72 24.49
C TYR A 282 4.01 -8.21 24.76
N LYS A 283 4.83 -7.35 24.13
CA LYS A 283 4.70 -5.88 24.20
C LYS A 283 4.04 -5.27 22.97
N HIS A 284 3.77 -6.05 21.92
CA HIS A 284 3.22 -5.52 20.68
C HIS A 284 1.85 -4.89 20.86
N LEU A 285 0.90 -5.60 21.48
CA LEU A 285 -0.46 -5.08 21.67
C LEU A 285 -0.51 -3.82 22.56
N PRO A 286 0.19 -3.75 23.71
CA PRO A 286 0.28 -2.50 24.49
C PRO A 286 0.78 -1.28 23.70
N TYR A 287 1.80 -1.44 22.85
CA TYR A 287 2.24 -0.34 21.98
C TYR A 287 1.21 -0.05 20.89
N LEU A 288 0.62 -1.08 20.29
CA LEU A 288 -0.42 -0.89 19.28
C LEU A 288 -1.59 -0.07 19.85
N GLU A 289 -2.11 -0.43 21.02
CA GLU A 289 -3.19 0.31 21.70
C GLU A 289 -2.83 1.78 21.98
N SER A 290 -1.56 2.05 22.28
CA SER A 290 -1.06 3.41 22.56
C SER A 290 -1.08 4.31 21.32
N PHE A 291 -0.90 3.75 20.12
CA PHE A 291 -0.71 4.49 18.87
C PHE A 291 -1.80 4.25 17.82
N MET A 292 -2.72 3.29 18.04
CA MET A 292 -3.72 2.89 17.04
C MET A 292 -4.73 3.99 16.68
N ASN A 293 -4.81 5.08 17.43
CA ASN A 293 -5.68 6.23 17.10
C ASN A 293 -4.92 7.37 16.40
N ASP A 294 -3.59 7.30 16.33
CA ASP A 294 -2.78 8.31 15.68
C ASP A 294 -2.72 8.06 14.16
N ASN A 295 -2.46 9.12 13.38
CA ASN A 295 -2.42 9.06 11.92
C ASN A 295 -1.04 8.60 11.41
N MET A 296 -0.64 7.39 11.79
CA MET A 296 0.65 6.78 11.43
C MET A 296 0.46 5.37 10.88
N PHE A 297 1.41 4.93 10.05
CA PHE A 297 1.49 3.57 9.55
C PHE A 297 2.30 2.71 10.51
N ILE A 298 1.69 1.66 11.05
CA ILE A 298 2.29 0.84 12.11
C ILE A 298 2.80 -0.46 11.49
N VAL A 299 4.02 -0.85 11.84
CA VAL A 299 4.64 -2.11 11.42
C VAL A 299 4.86 -2.96 12.65
N LEU A 300 4.34 -4.18 12.65
CA LEU A 300 4.46 -5.12 13.76
C LEU A 300 5.39 -6.26 13.37
N GLU A 301 6.41 -6.49 14.18
CA GLU A 301 7.20 -7.71 14.11
C GLU A 301 6.40 -8.97 14.43
N LYS A 302 6.93 -10.11 13.99
CA LYS A 302 6.34 -11.41 14.32
C LYS A 302 6.79 -11.91 15.69
N PRO A 303 6.00 -12.78 16.33
CA PRO A 303 4.57 -12.95 16.09
C PRO A 303 3.80 -11.69 16.51
N LEU A 304 2.61 -11.48 15.96
CA LEU A 304 1.78 -10.31 16.31
C LEU A 304 1.50 -10.21 17.81
N THR A 305 1.33 -11.37 18.46
CA THR A 305 1.36 -11.53 19.91
C THR A 305 1.86 -12.93 20.24
N SER A 306 2.47 -13.08 21.41
CA SER A 306 2.75 -14.38 22.03
C SER A 306 1.75 -14.74 23.15
N VAL A 307 0.80 -13.85 23.42
CA VAL A 307 -0.07 -13.92 24.58
C VAL A 307 -1.44 -14.42 24.14
N LYS A 308 -1.81 -15.64 24.54
CA LYS A 308 -3.03 -16.32 24.06
C LYS A 308 -4.31 -15.49 24.22
N TYR A 309 -4.45 -14.79 25.34
CA TYR A 309 -5.65 -13.99 25.63
C TYR A 309 -5.73 -12.68 24.82
N GLU A 310 -4.65 -12.27 24.15
CA GLU A 310 -4.63 -11.09 23.26
C GLU A 310 -5.17 -11.40 21.86
N ILE A 311 -5.22 -12.68 21.45
CA ILE A 311 -5.66 -13.08 20.11
C ILE A 311 -7.10 -12.65 19.81
N PRO A 312 -8.09 -12.81 20.72
CA PRO A 312 -9.43 -12.28 20.48
C PRO A 312 -9.48 -10.75 20.34
N LEU A 313 -8.57 -10.02 20.99
CA LEU A 313 -8.46 -8.57 20.85
C LEU A 313 -7.92 -8.19 19.47
N LEU A 314 -6.89 -8.87 18.98
CA LEU A 314 -6.38 -8.71 17.61
C LEU A 314 -7.48 -8.95 16.58
N LYS A 315 -8.30 -10.00 16.73
CA LYS A 315 -9.45 -10.25 15.83
C LYS A 315 -10.48 -9.12 15.83
N LYS A 316 -10.73 -8.51 17.00
CA LYS A 316 -11.60 -7.33 17.08
C LYS A 316 -11.00 -6.12 16.36
N LEU A 317 -9.69 -5.89 16.50
CA LEU A 317 -8.99 -4.81 15.80
C LEU A 317 -8.99 -5.02 14.28
N MET A 318 -8.81 -6.25 13.81
CA MET A 318 -8.92 -6.61 12.38
C MET A 318 -10.26 -6.24 11.76
N ALA A 319 -11.34 -6.35 12.54
CA ALA A 319 -12.69 -6.03 12.08
C ALA A 319 -12.95 -4.52 11.96
N ILE A 320 -11.98 -3.66 12.32
CA ILE A 320 -12.09 -2.19 12.26
C ILE A 320 -11.16 -1.67 11.15
N PRO A 321 -11.64 -1.45 9.91
CA PRO A 321 -10.80 -1.08 8.77
C PRO A 321 -9.99 0.21 8.98
N SER A 322 -10.55 1.19 9.72
CA SER A 322 -9.84 2.45 10.04
C SER A 322 -8.60 2.25 10.91
N ILE A 323 -8.50 1.13 11.61
CA ILE A 323 -7.35 0.75 12.43
C ILE A 323 -6.48 -0.28 11.70
N TRP A 324 -7.08 -1.33 11.13
CA TRP A 324 -6.31 -2.43 10.56
C TRP A 324 -5.62 -2.06 9.25
N ASN A 325 -6.22 -1.20 8.43
CA ASN A 325 -5.66 -0.84 7.11
C ASN A 325 -4.39 0.03 7.20
N LYS A 326 -3.91 0.37 8.39
CA LYS A 326 -2.64 1.06 8.63
C LYS A 326 -1.61 0.19 9.37
N ILE A 327 -1.90 -1.09 9.59
CA ILE A 327 -1.00 -2.02 10.29
C ILE A 327 -0.42 -3.00 9.27
N PHE A 328 0.90 -3.03 9.14
CA PHE A 328 1.64 -4.02 8.37
C PHE A 328 2.24 -5.08 9.29
N SER A 329 1.88 -6.33 9.06
CA SER A 329 2.30 -7.49 9.85
C SER A 329 3.49 -8.17 9.19
N LEU A 330 4.65 -8.16 9.83
CA LEU A 330 5.84 -8.79 9.26
C LEU A 330 5.76 -10.31 9.36
N SER A 331 6.23 -10.97 8.31
CA SER A 331 6.40 -12.43 8.30
C SER A 331 7.48 -12.81 7.30
N TYR A 332 8.74 -12.78 7.75
CA TYR A 332 9.89 -12.88 6.84
C TYR A 332 9.98 -14.23 6.12
N TYR A 333 9.42 -15.30 6.70
CA TYR A 333 9.39 -16.58 6.00
C TYR A 333 8.49 -16.49 4.77
N VAL A 334 7.27 -15.93 4.85
CA VAL A 334 6.36 -15.92 3.69
C VAL A 334 6.58 -14.72 2.76
N GLN A 335 7.06 -13.60 3.30
CA GLN A 335 7.29 -12.34 2.57
C GLN A 335 8.68 -12.27 1.93
N GLU A 336 9.64 -13.08 2.37
CA GLU A 336 11.00 -13.04 1.85
C GLU A 336 11.58 -14.44 1.58
N LYS A 337 11.67 -15.32 2.58
CA LYS A 337 12.39 -16.62 2.39
C LYS A 337 11.66 -17.57 1.45
N ALA A 338 10.35 -17.66 1.58
CA ALA A 338 9.43 -18.49 0.81
C ALA A 338 8.59 -17.64 -0.15
N LEU A 339 8.98 -16.39 -0.43
CA LEU A 339 8.24 -15.51 -1.33
C LEU A 339 7.94 -16.15 -2.71
N PRO A 340 8.86 -16.90 -3.34
CA PRO A 340 8.56 -17.64 -4.57
C PRO A 340 7.41 -18.65 -4.40
N LEU A 341 7.38 -19.37 -3.27
CA LEU A 341 6.30 -20.31 -2.93
C LEU A 341 4.98 -19.56 -2.66
N THR A 342 5.03 -18.45 -1.91
CA THR A 342 3.87 -17.58 -1.67
C THR A 342 3.28 -17.09 -3.00
N TYR A 343 4.12 -16.61 -3.92
CA TYR A 343 3.71 -16.18 -5.25
C TYR A 343 3.15 -17.33 -6.10
N PHE A 344 3.75 -18.52 -6.01
CA PHE A 344 3.26 -19.70 -6.71
C PHE A 344 1.81 -20.04 -6.32
N PHE A 345 1.46 -19.99 -5.03
CA PHE A 345 0.09 -20.25 -4.57
C PHE A 345 -0.84 -19.05 -4.69
N ASN A 346 -0.33 -17.83 -4.47
CA ASN A 346 -1.07 -16.56 -4.55
C ASN A 346 -0.31 -15.54 -5.44
N PRO A 347 -0.54 -15.54 -6.76
CA PRO A 347 0.24 -14.77 -7.72
C PRO A 347 -0.19 -13.29 -7.77
N LEU A 348 0.13 -12.54 -6.71
CA LEU A 348 -0.03 -11.09 -6.64
C LEU A 348 1.07 -10.39 -7.44
N SER A 349 0.68 -9.51 -8.36
CA SER A 349 1.61 -8.74 -9.19
C SER A 349 2.55 -7.84 -8.38
N PHE A 350 2.16 -7.48 -7.15
CA PHE A 350 3.01 -6.75 -6.22
C PHE A 350 4.32 -7.50 -5.89
N TYR A 351 4.31 -8.83 -5.89
CA TYR A 351 5.50 -9.63 -5.57
C TYR A 351 6.47 -9.80 -6.74
N GLU A 352 6.02 -9.62 -7.98
CA GLU A 352 6.77 -9.94 -9.19
C GLU A 352 8.13 -9.23 -9.24
N LYS A 353 8.20 -7.97 -8.80
CA LYS A 353 9.45 -7.19 -8.80
C LYS A 353 10.56 -7.73 -7.88
N TYR A 354 10.21 -8.61 -6.93
CA TYR A 354 11.17 -9.21 -6.01
C TYR A 354 11.66 -10.59 -6.49
N LEU A 355 11.09 -11.09 -7.59
CA LEU A 355 11.34 -12.44 -8.09
C LEU A 355 12.10 -12.39 -9.41
N THR A 356 12.94 -13.40 -9.63
CA THR A 356 13.58 -13.67 -10.92
C THR A 356 12.97 -14.91 -11.54
N PHE A 357 12.54 -14.76 -12.79
CA PHE A 357 11.94 -15.81 -13.60
C PHE A 357 12.91 -16.24 -14.70
N PRO A 358 12.88 -17.52 -15.13
CA PRO A 358 13.46 -17.95 -16.39
C PRO A 358 12.85 -17.15 -17.56
N GLU A 359 13.62 -16.84 -18.60
CA GLU A 359 13.22 -15.93 -19.71
C GLU A 359 11.86 -16.26 -20.36
N LEU A 360 11.41 -17.51 -20.28
CA LEU A 360 10.15 -17.96 -20.87
C LEU A 360 9.01 -18.09 -19.86
N LEU A 361 9.28 -18.10 -18.55
CA LEU A 361 8.26 -18.39 -17.54
C LEU A 361 7.47 -17.13 -17.18
N ASN A 362 6.24 -17.03 -17.68
CA ASN A 362 5.30 -15.96 -17.34
C ASN A 362 4.14 -16.47 -16.44
N LYS A 363 3.30 -15.54 -15.96
CA LYS A 363 2.16 -15.85 -15.07
C LYS A 363 1.16 -16.87 -15.66
N LYS A 364 0.93 -16.83 -16.97
CA LYS A 364 0.03 -17.78 -17.65
C LYS A 364 0.63 -19.19 -17.66
N MET A 365 1.91 -19.32 -18.00
CA MET A 365 2.61 -20.60 -17.96
C MET A 365 2.68 -21.17 -16.55
N LEU A 366 2.83 -20.33 -15.52
CA LEU A 366 2.75 -20.76 -14.12
C LEU A 366 1.40 -21.36 -13.74
N ALA A 367 0.30 -20.77 -14.22
CA ALA A 367 -1.04 -21.33 -14.03
C ALA A 367 -1.18 -22.69 -14.74
N GLU A 368 -0.71 -22.81 -15.98
CA GLU A 368 -0.71 -24.07 -16.74
C GLU A 368 0.15 -25.15 -16.06
N ILE A 369 1.31 -24.79 -15.49
CA ILE A 369 2.15 -25.71 -14.69
C ILE A 369 1.39 -26.19 -13.45
N ARG A 370 0.68 -25.31 -12.74
CA ARG A 370 -0.13 -25.67 -11.57
C ARG A 370 -1.25 -26.65 -11.93
N GLU A 371 -1.92 -26.44 -13.06
CA GLU A 371 -2.95 -27.36 -13.53
C GLU A 371 -2.36 -28.73 -13.87
N ARG A 372 -1.21 -28.77 -14.54
CA ARG A 372 -0.52 -30.04 -14.90
C ARG A 372 -0.04 -30.83 -13.69
N LEU A 373 0.41 -30.15 -12.62
CA LEU A 373 0.81 -30.80 -11.37
C LEU A 373 -0.33 -31.64 -10.76
N GLY A 374 -1.58 -31.22 -10.94
CA GLY A 374 -2.75 -31.91 -10.40
C GLY A 374 -3.01 -31.58 -8.94
N LYS A 375 -3.66 -32.49 -8.20
CA LYS A 375 -3.98 -32.29 -6.78
C LYS A 375 -2.76 -32.50 -5.88
N ILE A 376 -2.75 -31.80 -4.74
CA ILE A 376 -1.76 -32.01 -3.68
C ILE A 376 -2.02 -33.36 -3.02
N LYS A 377 -0.95 -34.13 -2.77
CA LYS A 377 -0.97 -35.41 -2.04
C LYS A 377 -0.36 -35.31 -0.66
N ASP A 378 0.74 -34.56 -0.54
CA ASP A 378 1.50 -34.44 0.71
C ASP A 378 2.24 -33.10 0.77
N VAL A 379 2.36 -32.55 1.98
CA VAL A 379 3.10 -31.31 2.26
C VAL A 379 4.03 -31.54 3.44
N GLY A 380 5.33 -31.29 3.27
CA GLY A 380 6.31 -31.31 4.34
C GLY A 380 6.97 -29.94 4.49
N ILE A 381 7.00 -29.38 5.69
CA ILE A 381 7.64 -28.09 5.98
C ILE A 381 8.55 -28.23 7.20
N PHE A 382 9.84 -28.03 6.99
CA PHE A 382 10.87 -28.34 7.98
C PHE A 382 11.77 -27.14 8.19
N LEU A 383 11.83 -26.66 9.43
CA LEU A 383 12.79 -25.66 9.89
C LEU A 383 13.71 -26.30 10.92
N VAL A 384 14.75 -26.99 10.44
CA VAL A 384 15.79 -27.59 11.30
C VAL A 384 16.96 -26.62 11.38
N GLU A 385 17.18 -26.07 12.56
CA GLU A 385 18.16 -25.04 12.85
C GLU A 385 19.15 -25.48 13.93
N GLY A 386 20.34 -24.88 13.89
CA GLY A 386 21.40 -25.11 14.87
C GLY A 386 21.12 -24.48 16.23
N LYS A 387 22.17 -24.23 17.00
CA LYS A 387 22.08 -23.59 18.32
C LYS A 387 21.43 -22.20 18.22
N ASP A 388 20.50 -21.91 19.14
CA ASP A 388 19.82 -20.61 19.25
C ASP A 388 20.24 -19.92 20.55
N ALA A 389 21.00 -18.82 20.42
CA ALA A 389 21.54 -18.09 21.56
C ALA A 389 20.55 -17.10 22.20
N ARG A 390 19.29 -17.06 21.75
CA ARG A 390 18.28 -16.08 22.20
C ARG A 390 17.49 -16.64 23.38
N ASP A 391 17.77 -16.16 24.58
CA ASP A 391 17.13 -16.63 25.81
C ASP A 391 15.60 -16.51 25.79
N TRP A 392 15.09 -15.34 25.38
CA TRP A 392 13.65 -15.08 25.31
C TRP A 392 12.89 -15.99 24.34
N ALA A 393 13.50 -16.49 23.26
CA ALA A 393 12.83 -17.42 22.34
C ALA A 393 12.53 -18.79 22.99
N ASN A 394 13.22 -19.09 24.09
CA ASN A 394 13.02 -20.31 24.88
C ASN A 394 12.14 -20.06 26.10
N ASP A 395 11.74 -18.82 26.40
CA ASP A 395 10.87 -18.52 27.54
C ASP A 395 9.40 -18.84 27.22
N SER A 396 8.82 -19.77 27.98
CA SER A 396 7.42 -20.15 27.85
C SER A 396 6.45 -19.01 28.15
N ALA A 397 6.85 -18.02 28.97
CA ALA A 397 6.06 -16.82 29.23
C ALA A 397 5.92 -15.93 27.99
N THR A 398 6.83 -16.05 27.03
CA THR A 398 6.80 -15.34 25.74
C THR A 398 6.28 -16.21 24.60
N GLY A 399 5.59 -17.32 24.92
CA GLY A 399 5.03 -18.26 23.95
C GLY A 399 6.04 -19.28 23.40
N GLY A 400 7.32 -19.17 23.78
CA GLY A 400 8.39 -20.11 23.42
C GLY A 400 8.53 -20.35 21.92
N GLN A 401 9.15 -21.49 21.58
CA GLN A 401 9.39 -21.86 20.18
C GLN A 401 8.09 -22.13 19.39
N LEU A 402 6.98 -22.42 20.09
CA LEU A 402 5.67 -22.64 19.47
C LEU A 402 5.14 -21.38 18.76
N PHE A 403 5.13 -20.24 19.46
CA PHE A 403 4.65 -18.98 18.87
C PHE A 403 5.76 -18.23 18.13
N GLU A 404 7.02 -18.36 18.54
CA GLU A 404 8.13 -17.66 17.89
C GLU A 404 8.44 -18.27 16.52
N THR A 405 8.75 -19.59 16.50
CA THR A 405 9.33 -20.26 15.34
C THR A 405 8.33 -21.16 14.61
N PHE A 406 7.51 -21.92 15.34
CA PHE A 406 6.57 -22.86 14.73
C PHE A 406 5.40 -22.18 13.99
N ILE A 407 5.15 -20.90 14.27
CA ILE A 407 4.23 -20.07 13.47
C ILE A 407 4.59 -20.05 11.98
N HIS A 408 5.88 -20.11 11.62
CA HIS A 408 6.33 -20.03 10.23
C HIS A 408 5.87 -21.23 9.38
N PRO A 409 6.15 -22.49 9.73
CA PRO A 409 5.67 -23.63 8.96
C PRO A 409 4.15 -23.70 8.95
N ALA A 410 3.47 -23.34 10.05
CA ALA A 410 2.02 -23.29 10.08
C ALA A 410 1.46 -22.23 9.10
N LEU A 411 2.05 -21.03 9.06
CA LEU A 411 1.64 -19.98 8.12
C LEU A 411 1.90 -20.36 6.66
N ILE A 412 3.04 -20.99 6.35
CA ILE A 412 3.32 -21.51 5.00
C ILE A 412 2.29 -22.58 4.62
N ASN A 413 1.96 -23.51 5.52
CA ASN A 413 0.92 -24.52 5.26
C ASN A 413 -0.44 -23.86 5.03
N ARG A 414 -0.75 -22.78 5.74
CA ARG A 414 -2.00 -22.02 5.54
C ARG A 414 -2.06 -21.36 4.16
N ILE A 415 -0.94 -20.86 3.65
CA ILE A 415 -0.85 -20.33 2.27
C ILE A 415 -1.10 -21.45 1.24
N ILE A 416 -0.56 -22.65 1.47
CA ILE A 416 -0.75 -23.81 0.58
C ILE A 416 -2.18 -24.34 0.63
N SER A 417 -2.75 -24.45 1.84
CA SER A 417 -4.10 -24.98 2.06
C SER A 417 -5.19 -23.98 1.70
N GLY A 418 -4.90 -22.68 1.73
CA GLY A 418 -5.90 -21.61 1.64
C GLY A 418 -6.47 -21.22 3.01
N GLU A 419 -7.06 -20.02 3.06
CA GLU A 419 -7.52 -19.35 4.29
C GLU A 419 -8.58 -20.16 5.04
N GLU A 420 -9.60 -20.66 4.33
CA GLU A 420 -10.74 -21.39 4.90
C GLU A 420 -10.45 -22.88 5.21
N ALA A 421 -9.22 -23.34 4.98
CA ALA A 421 -8.89 -24.75 5.15
C ALA A 421 -8.98 -25.18 6.63
N VAL A 422 -9.61 -26.32 6.86
CA VAL A 422 -9.68 -26.96 8.18
C VAL A 422 -8.58 -27.99 8.30
N TRP A 423 -7.83 -27.95 9.40
CA TRP A 423 -6.79 -28.93 9.71
C TRP A 423 -7.31 -29.91 10.75
N THR A 424 -7.35 -31.20 10.39
CA THR A 424 -7.92 -32.28 11.20
C THR A 424 -6.88 -33.36 11.48
N ASP A 425 -7.22 -34.29 12.39
CA ASP A 425 -6.38 -35.43 12.77
C ASP A 425 -4.95 -35.02 13.20
N VAL A 426 -4.80 -33.85 13.82
CA VAL A 426 -3.49 -33.29 14.15
C VAL A 426 -2.87 -34.05 15.33
N LYS A 427 -1.71 -34.67 15.09
CA LYS A 427 -0.89 -35.34 16.10
C LYS A 427 0.39 -34.56 16.31
N TRP A 428 0.76 -34.36 17.57
CA TRP A 428 1.87 -33.53 17.98
C TRP A 428 2.99 -34.34 18.63
N SER A 429 4.21 -33.85 18.46
CA SER A 429 5.41 -34.41 19.07
C SER A 429 6.33 -33.28 19.52
N LEU A 430 6.75 -33.34 20.78
CA LEU A 430 7.54 -32.31 21.43
C LEU A 430 8.85 -32.91 21.95
N GLY A 431 9.97 -32.27 21.65
CA GLY A 431 11.29 -32.69 22.09
C GLY A 431 11.97 -31.61 22.92
N VAL A 432 12.67 -32.03 23.97
CA VAL A 432 13.47 -31.18 24.85
C VAL A 432 14.94 -31.54 24.69
N TYR A 433 15.78 -30.54 24.39
CA TYR A 433 17.23 -30.74 24.32
C TYR A 433 17.80 -30.83 25.73
N GLU A 434 18.71 -31.76 26.00
CA GLU A 434 19.18 -32.11 27.36
C GLU A 434 19.59 -30.90 28.23
N ASP A 435 20.22 -29.87 27.65
CA ASP A 435 20.68 -28.68 28.38
C ASP A 435 19.65 -27.53 28.43
N ILE A 436 18.50 -27.68 27.79
CA ILE A 436 17.46 -26.65 27.69
C ILE A 436 16.18 -27.17 28.34
N LYS A 437 15.60 -26.39 29.26
CA LYS A 437 14.42 -26.82 30.05
C LYS A 437 13.07 -26.67 29.31
N THR A 438 13.09 -26.41 28.01
CA THR A 438 11.90 -26.06 27.22
C THR A 438 11.89 -26.77 25.88
N GLU A 439 10.70 -26.91 25.29
CA GLU A 439 10.51 -27.55 24.00
C GLU A 439 11.24 -26.77 22.90
N THR A 440 12.19 -27.45 22.27
CA THR A 440 13.07 -26.92 21.22
C THR A 440 12.90 -27.69 19.91
N PHE A 441 12.25 -28.85 19.98
CA PHE A 441 11.74 -29.58 18.84
C PHE A 441 10.20 -29.63 18.92
N ILE A 442 9.53 -29.19 17.87
CA ILE A 442 8.07 -29.14 17.78
C ILE A 442 7.69 -29.65 16.41
N GLY A 443 6.95 -30.76 16.35
CA GLY A 443 6.44 -31.30 15.11
C GLY A 443 4.97 -31.67 15.20
N CYS A 444 4.28 -31.61 14.06
CA CYS A 444 2.94 -32.17 13.95
C CYS A 444 2.69 -32.78 12.57
N LYS A 445 1.75 -33.73 12.54
CA LYS A 445 1.14 -34.26 11.32
C LYS A 445 -0.36 -34.13 11.38
N GLY A 446 -0.98 -33.84 10.25
CA GLY A 446 -2.44 -33.79 10.16
C GLY A 446 -2.92 -33.92 8.73
N LYS A 447 -4.21 -33.64 8.53
CA LYS A 447 -4.85 -33.66 7.21
C LYS A 447 -5.55 -32.35 6.92
N THR A 448 -5.58 -31.97 5.66
CA THR A 448 -6.38 -30.84 5.16
C THR A 448 -6.62 -31.00 3.67
N ASN A 449 -7.76 -30.52 3.16
CA ASN A 449 -8.09 -30.50 1.71
C ASN A 449 -7.75 -31.79 0.94
N GLY A 450 -7.89 -32.96 1.56
CA GLY A 450 -7.61 -34.26 0.95
C GLY A 450 -6.13 -34.69 0.92
N TYR A 451 -5.20 -33.95 1.54
CA TYR A 451 -3.79 -34.29 1.64
C TYR A 451 -3.30 -34.37 3.10
N CYS A 452 -2.14 -35.02 3.29
CA CYS A 452 -1.46 -35.07 4.59
C CYS A 452 -0.40 -33.97 4.69
N PHE A 453 -0.27 -33.33 5.85
CA PHE A 453 0.79 -32.35 6.09
C PHE A 453 1.67 -32.76 7.25
N THR A 454 2.95 -32.43 7.18
CA THR A 454 3.95 -32.54 8.24
C THR A 454 4.62 -31.19 8.45
N LEU A 455 4.57 -30.66 9.67
CA LEU A 455 5.23 -29.41 10.06
C LEU A 455 6.26 -29.72 11.13
N LEU A 456 7.44 -29.12 11.03
CA LEU A 456 8.52 -29.36 11.98
C LEU A 456 9.38 -28.12 12.19
N VAL A 457 9.69 -27.85 13.47
CA VAL A 457 10.76 -26.99 13.91
C VAL A 457 11.68 -27.82 14.81
N GLY A 458 12.98 -27.74 14.58
CA GLY A 458 14.00 -28.27 15.48
C GLY A 458 15.09 -27.23 15.71
N LYS A 459 15.44 -26.98 16.96
CA LYS A 459 16.52 -26.07 17.40
C LYS A 459 17.58 -26.88 18.12
N PHE A 460 18.78 -26.33 18.29
CA PHE A 460 19.89 -27.05 18.95
C PHE A 460 20.22 -28.39 18.27
N ILE A 461 19.92 -28.49 16.98
CA ILE A 461 20.25 -29.66 16.17
C ILE A 461 21.68 -29.50 15.64
N ASN A 462 22.40 -30.59 15.51
CA ASN A 462 23.72 -30.61 14.89
C ASN A 462 23.69 -29.93 13.51
N ASP A 463 24.66 -29.06 13.22
CA ASP A 463 24.74 -28.32 11.95
C ASP A 463 24.76 -29.24 10.71
N LEU A 464 25.20 -30.50 10.86
CA LEU A 464 25.14 -31.52 9.80
C LEU A 464 23.72 -31.83 9.31
N PHE A 465 22.71 -31.67 10.17
CA PHE A 465 21.31 -31.89 9.84
C PHE A 465 20.54 -30.60 9.59
N ARG A 466 21.19 -29.44 9.68
CA ARG A 466 20.55 -28.14 9.45
C ARG A 466 19.98 -28.08 8.04
N LYS A 467 18.67 -27.94 7.95
CA LYS A 467 17.97 -27.83 6.68
C LYS A 467 16.63 -27.13 6.85
N ARG A 468 16.35 -26.20 5.94
CA ARG A 468 15.14 -25.37 5.96
C ARG A 468 14.47 -25.41 4.60
N TYR A 469 13.37 -26.14 4.50
CA TYR A 469 12.70 -26.35 3.22
C TYR A 469 11.21 -26.64 3.35
N CYS A 470 10.50 -26.50 2.23
CA CYS A 470 9.16 -27.01 2.04
C CYS A 470 9.13 -27.90 0.79
N GLU A 471 8.47 -29.04 0.89
CA GLU A 471 8.19 -29.94 -0.23
C GLU A 471 6.68 -30.13 -0.34
N VAL A 472 6.13 -29.87 -1.53
CA VAL A 472 4.73 -30.12 -1.87
C VAL A 472 4.70 -31.15 -2.97
N ARG A 473 4.16 -32.33 -2.65
CA ARG A 473 3.99 -33.42 -3.62
C ARG A 473 2.61 -33.32 -4.23
N PHE A 474 2.58 -33.34 -5.55
CA PHE A 474 1.35 -33.36 -6.33
C PHE A 474 1.16 -34.73 -6.98
N GLU A 475 0.05 -34.91 -7.70
CA GLU A 475 -0.22 -36.11 -8.47
C GLU A 475 0.85 -36.38 -9.54
N ASN A 476 1.29 -35.34 -10.25
CA ASN A 476 2.14 -35.43 -11.43
C ASN A 476 3.49 -34.69 -11.29
N GLY A 477 3.90 -34.37 -10.06
CA GLY A 477 5.15 -33.64 -9.85
C GLY A 477 5.38 -33.18 -8.42
N VAL A 478 6.44 -32.39 -8.24
CA VAL A 478 6.88 -31.91 -6.93
C VAL A 478 7.28 -30.44 -7.03
N VAL A 479 6.92 -29.68 -6.01
CA VAL A 479 7.39 -28.32 -5.79
C VAL A 479 8.26 -28.33 -4.53
N PHE A 480 9.51 -27.89 -4.67
CA PHE A 480 10.49 -27.85 -3.59
C PHE A 480 10.98 -26.42 -3.38
N MET A 481 10.76 -25.89 -2.18
CA MET A 481 11.21 -24.56 -1.77
C MET A 481 12.39 -24.70 -0.80
N ASP A 482 13.55 -24.17 -1.19
CA ASP A 482 14.70 -24.04 -0.32
C ASP A 482 14.70 -22.64 0.32
N PHE A 483 14.50 -22.57 1.64
CA PHE A 483 14.40 -21.28 2.33
C PHE A 483 15.76 -20.57 2.46
N ASP A 484 16.88 -21.29 2.33
CA ASP A 484 18.22 -20.72 2.42
C ASP A 484 18.66 -20.14 1.08
N GLU A 485 18.45 -20.88 -0.01
CA GLU A 485 18.67 -20.39 -1.37
C GLU A 485 17.60 -19.36 -1.80
N ARG A 486 16.47 -19.30 -1.08
CA ARG A 486 15.28 -18.50 -1.43
C ARG A 486 14.81 -18.82 -2.86
N MET A 487 14.80 -20.11 -3.19
CA MET A 487 14.50 -20.63 -4.52
C MET A 487 13.43 -21.73 -4.45
N LEU A 488 12.44 -21.60 -5.33
CA LEU A 488 11.44 -22.61 -5.63
C LEU A 488 11.87 -23.37 -6.87
N LYS A 489 11.88 -24.70 -6.79
CA LYS A 489 12.06 -25.62 -7.92
C LYS A 489 10.75 -26.36 -8.14
N ILE A 490 10.29 -26.39 -9.39
CA ILE A 490 9.06 -27.06 -9.80
C ILE A 490 9.46 -28.15 -10.78
N GLN A 491 9.02 -29.38 -10.54
CA GLN A 491 9.28 -30.53 -11.40
C GLN A 491 7.97 -31.15 -11.84
N THR A 492 7.77 -31.25 -13.15
CA THR A 492 6.58 -31.85 -13.79
C THR A 492 7.03 -32.80 -14.90
N GLY A 493 7.01 -34.11 -14.64
CA GLY A 493 7.59 -35.09 -15.58
C GLY A 493 9.08 -34.82 -15.83
N GLU A 494 9.45 -34.57 -17.09
CA GLU A 494 10.82 -34.22 -17.51
C GLU A 494 11.12 -32.72 -17.45
N GLU A 495 10.10 -31.87 -17.27
CA GLU A 495 10.29 -30.42 -17.20
C GLU A 495 10.67 -29.97 -15.79
N SER A 496 11.61 -29.02 -15.71
CA SER A 496 12.00 -28.38 -14.46
C SER A 496 12.06 -26.86 -14.62
N TYR A 497 11.48 -26.16 -13.66
CA TYR A 497 11.43 -24.70 -13.59
C TYR A 497 11.95 -24.22 -12.24
N SER A 498 12.53 -23.03 -12.20
CA SER A 498 12.97 -22.41 -10.95
C SER A 498 12.53 -20.96 -10.85
N ILE A 499 12.00 -20.54 -9.71
CA ILE A 499 11.73 -19.14 -9.37
C ILE A 499 12.54 -18.80 -8.13
N ALA A 500 13.30 -17.72 -8.17
CA ALA A 500 14.12 -17.31 -7.04
C ALA A 500 13.80 -15.88 -6.61
N VAL A 501 14.13 -15.54 -5.37
CA VAL A 501 14.23 -14.15 -4.94
C VAL A 501 15.39 -13.47 -5.66
N SER A 502 15.15 -12.27 -6.19
CA SER A 502 16.17 -11.50 -6.90
C SER A 502 17.39 -11.22 -6.02
N SER A 503 18.58 -11.42 -6.59
CA SER A 503 19.86 -11.14 -5.95
C SER A 503 20.09 -9.65 -5.68
N SER A 504 19.28 -8.76 -6.26
CA SER A 504 19.31 -7.32 -5.97
C SER A 504 18.86 -6.98 -4.54
N PHE A 505 18.18 -7.92 -3.85
CA PHE A 505 17.71 -7.77 -2.47
C PHE A 505 18.45 -8.71 -1.50
N ARG A 506 18.97 -8.12 -0.44
CA ARG A 506 19.59 -8.78 0.72
C ARG A 506 18.54 -9.06 1.80
N ASN A 507 18.98 -9.82 2.80
CA ASN A 507 18.53 -9.77 4.19
C ASN A 507 17.53 -8.65 4.53
N TYR A 508 16.22 -8.93 4.61
CA TYR A 508 15.20 -8.05 5.22
C TYR A 508 14.83 -6.80 4.38
N GLU A 509 15.49 -6.60 3.25
CA GLU A 509 15.25 -5.46 2.36
C GLU A 509 13.94 -5.59 1.60
N ILE A 510 13.51 -6.82 1.31
CA ILE A 510 12.22 -7.05 0.67
C ILE A 510 11.10 -6.59 1.58
N GLN A 511 11.07 -7.04 2.84
CA GLN A 511 10.04 -6.62 3.79
C GLN A 511 10.06 -5.10 4.04
N THR A 512 11.26 -4.53 4.10
CA THR A 512 11.43 -3.08 4.24
C THR A 512 10.84 -2.32 3.05
N ASP A 513 11.15 -2.74 1.81
CA ASP A 513 10.56 -2.15 0.61
C ASP A 513 9.05 -2.38 0.55
N MET A 514 8.54 -3.55 0.95
CA MET A 514 7.10 -3.81 1.03
C MET A 514 6.39 -2.83 1.96
N VAL A 515 6.91 -2.62 3.18
CA VAL A 515 6.38 -1.66 4.15
C VAL A 515 6.38 -0.24 3.57
N VAL A 516 7.51 0.16 3.00
CA VAL A 516 7.70 1.50 2.42
C VAL A 516 6.69 1.74 1.31
N ARG A 517 6.49 0.76 0.43
CA ARG A 517 5.55 0.85 -0.69
C ARG A 517 4.10 0.82 -0.25
N CYS A 518 3.74 -0.02 0.72
CA CYS A 518 2.39 0.01 1.27
C CYS A 518 2.05 1.38 1.85
N TYR A 519 3.00 2.02 2.53
CA TYR A 519 2.83 3.38 3.03
C TYR A 519 2.76 4.43 1.90
N GLU A 520 3.77 4.48 1.03
CA GLU A 520 3.90 5.51 -0.01
C GLU A 520 2.81 5.42 -1.10
N ASP A 521 2.42 4.19 -1.46
CA ASP A 521 1.41 3.92 -2.49
C ASP A 521 -0.01 3.79 -1.89
N HIS A 522 -0.16 4.02 -0.58
CA HIS A 522 -1.43 3.91 0.17
C HIS A 522 -2.17 2.59 -0.04
N LEU A 523 -1.41 1.49 -0.12
CA LEU A 523 -1.97 0.15 -0.28
C LEU A 523 -2.46 -0.38 1.06
N VAL A 524 -3.59 -1.10 1.03
CA VAL A 524 -4.08 -1.82 2.20
C VAL A 524 -3.09 -2.95 2.54
N PRO A 525 -2.41 -2.92 3.71
CA PRO A 525 -1.34 -3.87 4.04
C PRO A 525 -1.78 -5.33 4.03
N SER A 526 -3.01 -5.60 4.48
CA SER A 526 -3.56 -6.96 4.61
C SER A 526 -3.62 -7.74 3.29
N ILE A 527 -3.55 -7.06 2.14
CA ILE A 527 -3.47 -7.68 0.81
C ILE A 527 -2.10 -8.34 0.59
N VAL A 528 -1.05 -7.79 1.19
CA VAL A 528 0.36 -8.10 0.92
C VAL A 528 1.03 -8.83 2.08
N ASP A 529 0.63 -8.54 3.31
CA ASP A 529 1.39 -8.94 4.48
C ASP A 529 0.95 -10.29 5.08
N CYS A 530 -0.17 -10.85 4.59
CA CYS A 530 -0.82 -12.06 5.08
C CYS A 530 -1.28 -11.99 6.56
N SER A 531 -1.57 -10.79 7.08
CA SER A 531 -1.93 -10.56 8.47
C SER A 531 -3.13 -11.41 8.93
N GLY A 532 -4.13 -11.58 8.07
CA GLY A 532 -5.32 -12.40 8.36
C GLY A 532 -4.98 -13.86 8.58
N LEU A 533 -4.11 -14.42 7.73
CA LEU A 533 -3.62 -15.79 7.87
C LEU A 533 -2.80 -15.95 9.16
N GLN A 534 -1.99 -14.94 9.51
CA GLN A 534 -1.17 -14.97 10.72
C GLN A 534 -2.03 -15.01 11.99
N VAL A 535 -3.09 -14.19 12.06
CA VAL A 535 -4.04 -14.23 13.19
C VAL A 535 -4.79 -15.56 13.26
N GLY A 536 -5.22 -16.11 12.11
CA GLY A 536 -5.87 -17.43 12.06
C GLY A 536 -4.95 -18.56 12.53
N VAL A 537 -3.65 -18.51 12.20
CA VAL A 537 -2.66 -19.47 12.69
C VAL A 537 -2.41 -19.32 14.19
N LEU A 538 -2.32 -18.08 14.70
CA LEU A 538 -2.20 -17.84 16.14
C LEU A 538 -3.40 -18.41 16.91
N GLU A 539 -4.61 -18.20 16.40
CA GLU A 539 -5.84 -18.76 16.98
C GLU A 539 -5.80 -20.29 16.98
N TRP A 540 -5.42 -20.90 15.86
CA TRP A 540 -5.28 -22.36 15.76
C TRP A 540 -4.26 -22.91 16.76
N LEU A 541 -3.07 -22.30 16.85
CA LEU A 541 -2.01 -22.69 17.80
C LEU A 541 -2.48 -22.56 19.24
N SER A 542 -3.19 -21.48 19.57
CA SER A 542 -3.71 -21.24 20.92
C SER A 542 -4.74 -22.28 21.34
N GLY A 543 -5.53 -22.81 20.39
CA GLY A 543 -6.55 -23.82 20.62
C GLY A 543 -6.05 -25.27 20.70
N GLN A 544 -4.75 -25.52 20.49
CA GLN A 544 -4.21 -26.88 20.59
C GLN A 544 -4.03 -27.31 22.04
N ASP A 545 -4.55 -28.50 22.36
CA ASP A 545 -4.23 -29.20 23.61
C ASP A 545 -2.94 -29.99 23.44
N LEU A 546 -1.86 -29.49 24.05
CA LEU A 546 -0.55 -30.12 24.02
C LEU A 546 -0.27 -30.95 25.28
N THR A 547 -1.25 -31.22 26.14
CA THR A 547 -1.04 -31.98 27.38
C THR A 547 -0.72 -33.45 27.10
N ASN A 548 -1.48 -34.09 26.21
CA ASN A 548 -1.38 -35.53 25.89
C ASN A 548 -0.73 -35.77 24.52
N VAL A 549 0.55 -35.43 24.39
CA VAL A 549 1.32 -35.53 23.13
C VAL A 549 2.58 -36.36 23.33
N THR A 550 3.15 -36.87 22.23
CA THR A 550 4.42 -37.60 22.25
C THR A 550 5.52 -36.68 22.74
N ARG A 551 6.24 -37.07 23.80
CA ARG A 551 7.37 -36.31 24.35
C ARG A 551 8.64 -37.14 24.36
N PHE A 552 9.77 -36.50 24.08
CA PHE A 552 11.07 -37.14 24.11
C PHE A 552 12.17 -36.14 24.49
N ASN A 553 13.32 -36.65 24.93
CA ASN A 553 14.53 -35.86 25.11
C ASN A 553 15.50 -36.17 23.97
N TYR A 554 16.36 -35.22 23.62
CA TYR A 554 17.37 -35.41 22.59
C TYR A 554 18.66 -34.64 22.88
N SER A 555 19.74 -35.10 22.26
CA SER A 555 21.09 -34.55 22.40
C SER A 555 21.70 -34.27 21.03
N ASP A 556 23.00 -33.92 20.99
CA ASP A 556 23.73 -33.55 19.77
C ASP A 556 23.74 -34.64 18.68
N ASP A 557 23.55 -35.92 19.05
CA ASP A 557 23.53 -37.05 18.11
C ASP A 557 22.15 -37.28 17.46
N PHE A 558 21.14 -36.50 17.84
CA PHE A 558 19.78 -36.68 17.35
C PHE A 558 19.65 -36.30 15.87
N ASN A 559 19.24 -37.28 15.05
CA ASN A 559 18.86 -37.04 13.67
C ASN A 559 17.35 -36.73 13.59
N PRO A 560 16.95 -35.48 13.30
CA PRO A 560 15.53 -35.09 13.28
C PRO A 560 14.73 -35.81 12.19
N PHE A 561 15.38 -36.22 11.09
CA PHE A 561 14.71 -36.91 9.97
C PHE A 561 14.46 -38.40 10.26
N ALA A 562 15.31 -39.02 11.08
CA ALA A 562 15.07 -40.37 11.59
C ALA A 562 14.05 -40.34 12.73
N GLY A 563 14.22 -39.39 13.67
CA GLY A 563 13.30 -39.16 14.78
C GLY A 563 11.88 -38.86 14.31
N MET A 564 11.71 -38.19 13.15
CA MET A 564 10.41 -38.05 12.53
C MET A 564 9.70 -39.39 12.35
N LYS A 565 10.31 -40.40 11.73
CA LYS A 565 9.64 -41.71 11.53
C LYS A 565 9.24 -42.40 12.82
N GLN A 566 9.94 -42.11 13.91
CA GLN A 566 9.74 -42.75 15.21
C GLN A 566 8.70 -42.01 16.06
N TYR A 567 8.67 -40.69 16.00
CA TYR A 567 7.92 -39.84 16.92
C TYR A 567 6.79 -39.05 16.27
N ILE A 568 6.79 -38.87 14.94
CA ILE A 568 5.80 -38.11 14.16
C ILE A 568 5.24 -39.02 13.07
#